data_AF-A0A345GZW6-F1
#
_entry.id   AF-A0A345GZW6-F1
#
_cell.length_a   1.000
_cell.length_b   1.000
_cell.length_c   1.000
_cell.angle_alpha   90.00
_cell.angle_beta   90.00
_cell.angle_gamma   90.00
#
_symmetry.space_group_name_H-M   'P 1'
#
loop_
_entity.id
_entity.type
_entity.pdbx_description
1 polymer ?
#
loop_
_entity_poly.entity_id
_entity_poly.type
_entity_poly.pdbx_seq_one_letter_code
_entity_poly.pdbx_strand_id
1 'polypeptide(L)'
;MKNTSILLKIAAILWIIWGLVHVFAGGITMYFIISGDISSAISGIADAIDPSTVQMDYPAAAGAIIGQHGFNLCWVGLVTFLCAFFIWKGNKNAIFLAAITGGLTDLGYFIFLDIGGFVKFAPGTVMTIVSGAAIALSFYAYFRMKNNATPLESTQ
;
A
#
# COMPACT_ATOMS: atom_id res chain seq x y z
N MET A 1 25.00 2.68 -13.94
CA MET A 1 23.68 2.32 -14.52
C MET A 1 23.12 0.99 -14.03
N LYS A 2 23.89 -0.13 -14.04
CA LYS A 2 23.40 -1.45 -13.57
C LYS A 2 22.81 -1.43 -12.15
N ASN A 3 23.48 -0.77 -11.20
CA ASN A 3 23.01 -0.74 -9.81
C ASN A 3 21.66 -0.05 -9.67
N THR A 4 21.41 1.04 -10.42
CA THR A 4 20.13 1.75 -10.36
C THR A 4 18.98 0.95 -10.95
N SER A 5 19.26 0.13 -11.98
CA SER A 5 18.29 -0.83 -12.50
C SER A 5 17.92 -1.89 -11.46
N ILE A 6 18.86 -2.36 -10.65
CA ILE A 6 18.59 -3.33 -9.58
C ILE A 6 17.67 -2.72 -8.51
N LEU A 7 17.91 -1.48 -8.09
CA LEU A 7 17.06 -0.81 -7.08
C LEU A 7 15.60 -0.69 -7.53
N LEU A 8 15.37 -0.35 -8.80
CA LEU A 8 14.02 -0.28 -9.37
C LEU A 8 13.34 -1.66 -9.45
N LYS A 9 14.11 -2.71 -9.73
CA LYS A 9 13.57 -4.09 -9.71
C LYS A 9 13.17 -4.51 -8.30
N ILE A 10 13.99 -4.22 -7.29
CA ILE A 10 13.64 -4.48 -5.89
C ILE A 10 12.38 -3.70 -5.51
N ALA A 11 12.33 -2.40 -5.83
CA ALA A 11 11.15 -1.58 -5.55
C ALA A 11 9.89 -2.11 -6.25
N ALA A 12 10.00 -2.57 -7.51
CA ALA A 12 8.90 -3.20 -8.21
C ALA A 12 8.40 -4.48 -7.53
N ILE A 13 9.30 -5.33 -7.03
CA ILE A 13 8.92 -6.53 -6.27
C ILE A 13 8.17 -6.14 -4.99
N LEU A 14 8.64 -5.13 -4.27
CA LEU A 14 7.96 -4.62 -3.07
C LEU A 14 6.54 -4.12 -3.39
N TRP A 15 6.37 -3.38 -4.49
CA TRP A 15 5.04 -2.93 -4.94
C TRP A 15 4.13 -4.08 -5.39
N ILE A 16 4.69 -5.15 -5.98
CA ILE A 16 3.91 -6.36 -6.30
C ILE A 16 3.38 -7.01 -5.01
N ILE A 17 4.25 -7.21 -4.03
CA ILE A 17 3.87 -7.83 -2.75
C ILE A 17 2.80 -6.99 -2.07
N TRP A 18 3.05 -5.68 -1.95
CA TRP A 18 2.12 -4.74 -1.34
C TRP A 18 0.77 -4.73 -2.05
N GLY A 19 0.77 -4.64 -3.39
CA GLY A 19 -0.44 -4.60 -4.20
C GLY A 19 -1.29 -5.87 -4.05
N LEU A 20 -0.66 -7.05 -4.09
CA LEU A 20 -1.36 -8.32 -3.91
C LEU A 20 -2.00 -8.46 -2.53
N VAL A 21 -1.29 -8.06 -1.47
CA VAL A 21 -1.82 -8.07 -0.09
C VAL A 21 -3.05 -7.16 0.02
N HIS A 22 -3.01 -5.97 -0.59
CA HIS A 22 -4.12 -5.02 -0.53
C HIS A 22 -5.33 -5.42 -1.37
N VAL A 23 -5.10 -6.06 -2.52
CA VAL A 23 -6.18 -6.69 -3.30
C VAL A 23 -6.88 -7.79 -2.50
N PHE A 24 -6.09 -8.65 -1.84
CA PHE A 24 -6.61 -9.72 -1.01
C PHE A 24 -7.38 -9.18 0.21
N ALA A 25 -6.80 -8.24 0.95
CA ALA A 25 -7.44 -7.61 2.10
C ALA A 25 -8.74 -6.91 1.70
N GLY A 26 -8.73 -6.13 0.62
CA GLY A 26 -9.93 -5.49 0.09
C GLY A 26 -11.02 -6.49 -0.30
N GLY A 27 -10.63 -7.59 -0.96
CA GLY A 27 -11.53 -8.69 -1.33
C GLY A 27 -12.19 -9.37 -0.13
N ILE A 28 -11.42 -9.71 0.90
CA ILE A 28 -11.95 -10.34 2.12
C ILE A 28 -12.87 -9.38 2.89
N THR A 29 -12.48 -8.12 3.04
CA THR A 29 -13.32 -7.11 3.71
C THR A 29 -14.67 -6.99 3.01
N MET A 30 -14.68 -6.89 1.68
CA MET A 30 -15.94 -6.85 0.92
C MET A 30 -16.74 -8.14 1.06
N TYR A 31 -16.10 -9.31 1.06
CA TYR A 31 -16.76 -10.61 1.26
C TYR A 31 -17.51 -10.67 2.60
N PHE A 32 -16.88 -10.26 3.70
CA PHE A 32 -17.52 -10.24 5.01
C PHE A 32 -18.73 -9.29 5.06
N ILE A 33 -18.60 -8.08 4.49
CA ILE A 33 -19.70 -7.13 4.43
C ILE A 33 -20.87 -7.66 3.60
N ILE A 34 -20.63 -8.26 2.44
CA ILE A 34 -21.68 -8.85 1.59
C ILE A 34 -22.34 -10.05 2.27
N SER A 35 -21.58 -10.80 3.07
CA SER A 35 -22.09 -11.95 3.84
C SER A 35 -22.86 -11.54 5.10
N GLY A 36 -22.94 -10.23 5.40
CA GLY A 36 -23.60 -9.69 6.59
C GLY A 36 -22.77 -9.77 7.88
N ASP A 37 -21.50 -10.18 7.81
CA ASP A 37 -20.62 -10.36 8.96
C ASP A 37 -19.70 -9.14 9.14
N ILE A 38 -20.29 -8.04 9.62
CA ILE A 38 -19.58 -6.76 9.79
C ILE A 38 -18.53 -6.86 10.91
N SER A 39 -18.83 -7.60 11.98
CA SER A 39 -17.88 -7.81 13.09
C SER A 39 -16.60 -8.47 12.62
N SER A 40 -16.68 -9.53 11.80
CA SER A 40 -15.48 -10.17 11.25
C SER A 40 -14.67 -9.23 10.35
N ALA A 41 -15.33 -8.36 9.57
CA ALA A 41 -14.62 -7.35 8.78
C ALA A 41 -13.82 -6.38 9.67
N ILE A 42 -14.42 -5.93 10.78
CA ILE A 42 -13.77 -5.03 11.74
C ILE A 42 -12.64 -5.74 12.48
N SER A 43 -12.87 -6.93 13.02
CA SER A 43 -11.85 -7.72 13.72
C SER A 43 -10.67 -8.08 12.81
N GLY A 44 -10.91 -8.29 11.51
CA GLY A 44 -9.84 -8.54 10.55
C GLY A 44 -8.95 -7.32 10.29
N ILE A 45 -9.50 -6.10 10.45
CA ILE A 45 -8.73 -4.84 10.31
C ILE A 45 -8.08 -4.45 11.63
N ALA A 46 -8.82 -4.50 12.74
CA ALA A 46 -8.38 -4.12 14.07
C ALA A 46 -7.97 -5.36 14.90
N ASP A 47 -6.99 -6.11 14.39
CA ASP A 47 -6.64 -7.43 14.88
C ASP A 47 -5.92 -7.48 16.24
N ALA A 48 -5.58 -6.32 16.82
CA ALA A 48 -5.10 -6.21 18.20
C ALA A 48 -6.24 -6.07 19.23
N ILE A 49 -7.45 -5.76 18.78
CA ILE A 49 -8.63 -5.61 19.64
C ILE A 49 -9.25 -6.98 19.92
N ASP A 50 -9.70 -7.18 21.15
CA ASP A 50 -10.43 -8.39 21.54
C ASP A 50 -11.70 -8.51 20.66
N PRO A 51 -11.84 -9.57 19.86
CA PRO A 51 -12.98 -9.74 18.95
C PRO A 51 -14.33 -9.65 19.66
N SER A 52 -14.42 -10.08 20.92
CA SER A 52 -15.65 -10.02 21.70
C SER A 52 -16.16 -8.60 21.94
N THR A 53 -15.25 -7.61 21.93
CA THR A 53 -15.59 -6.19 22.14
C THR A 53 -16.14 -5.50 20.89
N VAL A 54 -15.93 -6.09 19.71
CA VAL A 54 -16.45 -5.62 18.41
C VAL A 54 -17.50 -6.57 17.83
N GLN A 55 -17.87 -7.61 18.57
CA GLN A 55 -18.93 -8.54 18.20
C GLN A 55 -20.29 -7.92 18.56
N MET A 56 -20.96 -7.30 17.58
CA MET A 56 -22.25 -6.65 17.80
C MET A 56 -23.04 -6.49 16.50
N ASP A 57 -24.33 -6.18 16.65
CA ASP A 57 -25.17 -5.81 15.51
C ASP A 57 -24.86 -4.39 15.06
N TYR A 58 -24.14 -4.26 13.95
CA TYR A 58 -23.85 -2.96 13.34
C TYR A 58 -25.02 -2.49 12.46
N PRO A 59 -25.31 -1.17 12.44
CA PRO A 59 -26.19 -0.60 11.43
C PRO A 59 -25.66 -0.91 10.02
N ALA A 60 -26.56 -1.22 9.08
CA ALA A 60 -26.18 -1.53 7.70
C ALA A 60 -25.31 -0.44 7.05
N ALA A 61 -25.52 0.82 7.41
CA ALA A 61 -24.72 1.95 6.95
C ALA A 61 -23.24 1.85 7.38
N ALA A 62 -22.94 1.36 8.60
CA ALA A 62 -21.57 1.15 9.06
C ALA A 62 -20.87 0.06 8.23
N GLY A 63 -21.59 -1.04 7.95
CA GLY A 63 -21.12 -2.08 7.05
C GLY A 63 -20.82 -1.54 5.64
N ALA A 64 -21.69 -0.70 5.09
CA ALA A 64 -21.49 -0.08 3.77
C ALA A 64 -20.24 0.82 3.72
N ILE A 65 -19.95 1.56 4.78
CA ILE A 65 -18.72 2.38 4.90
C ILE A 65 -17.47 1.49 4.90
N ILE A 66 -17.49 0.39 5.65
CA ILE A 66 -16.38 -0.58 5.68
C ILE A 66 -16.23 -1.28 4.32
N GLY A 67 -17.34 -1.61 3.66
CA GLY A 67 -17.34 -2.14 2.30
C GLY A 67 -16.70 -1.18 1.29
N GLN A 68 -16.99 0.11 1.41
CA GLN A 68 -16.34 1.15 0.61
C GLN A 68 -14.83 1.24 0.89
N HIS A 69 -14.40 1.10 2.15
CA HIS A 69 -12.99 1.00 2.50
C HIS A 69 -12.33 -0.23 1.87
N GLY A 70 -12.97 -1.40 1.94
CA GLY A 70 -12.50 -2.63 1.29
C GLY A 70 -12.37 -2.50 -0.23
N PHE A 71 -13.35 -1.86 -0.88
CA PHE A 71 -13.26 -1.53 -2.31
C PHE A 71 -12.07 -0.62 -2.61
N ASN A 72 -11.83 0.38 -1.76
CA ASN A 72 -10.68 1.28 -1.91
C ASN A 72 -9.34 0.55 -1.80
N LEU A 73 -9.17 -0.30 -0.79
CA LEU A 73 -7.97 -1.12 -0.65
C LEU A 73 -7.74 -1.98 -1.89
N CYS A 74 -8.82 -2.56 -2.44
CA CYS A 74 -8.73 -3.41 -3.63
C CYS A 74 -8.21 -2.64 -4.85
N TRP A 75 -8.85 -1.52 -5.22
CA TRP A 75 -8.41 -0.80 -6.42
C TRP A 75 -7.05 -0.12 -6.24
N VAL A 76 -6.72 0.37 -5.04
CA VAL A 76 -5.39 0.92 -4.72
C VAL A 76 -4.33 -0.16 -4.89
N GLY A 77 -4.57 -1.38 -4.37
CA GLY A 77 -3.70 -2.53 -4.56
C GLY A 77 -3.52 -2.92 -6.03
N LEU A 78 -4.57 -2.88 -6.84
CA LEU A 78 -4.50 -3.12 -8.28
C LEU A 78 -3.65 -2.07 -9.00
N VAL A 79 -3.84 -0.78 -8.68
CA VAL A 79 -3.09 0.32 -9.30
C VAL A 79 -1.60 0.19 -9.01
N THR A 80 -1.21 -0.05 -7.76
CA THR A 80 0.21 -0.20 -7.37
C THR A 80 0.84 -1.47 -7.97
N PHE A 81 0.10 -2.58 -8.00
CA PHE A 81 0.52 -3.81 -8.67
C PHE A 81 0.81 -3.58 -10.16
N LEU A 82 -0.07 -2.88 -10.87
CA LEU A 82 0.14 -2.54 -12.28
C LEU A 82 1.33 -1.59 -12.46
N CYS A 83 1.46 -0.58 -11.60
CA CYS A 83 2.59 0.35 -11.63
C CYS A 83 3.93 -0.38 -11.49
N ALA A 84 4.01 -1.45 -10.69
CA ALA A 84 5.24 -2.20 -10.47
C ALA A 84 5.91 -2.68 -11.78
N PHE A 85 5.13 -3.14 -12.76
CA PHE A 85 5.67 -3.57 -14.06
C PHE A 85 6.29 -2.42 -14.87
N PHE A 86 5.76 -1.21 -14.71
CA PHE A 86 6.32 -0.01 -15.34
C PHE A 86 7.50 0.55 -14.55
N ILE A 87 7.49 0.45 -13.21
CA ILE A 87 8.63 0.79 -12.34
C ILE A 87 9.82 -0.11 -12.66
N TRP A 88 9.59 -1.40 -12.91
CA TRP A 88 10.62 -2.34 -13.35
C TRP A 88 11.36 -1.86 -14.62
N LYS A 89 10.64 -1.14 -15.49
CA LYS A 89 11.16 -0.54 -16.74
C LYS A 89 11.69 0.90 -16.55
N GLY A 90 11.68 1.43 -15.32
CA GLY A 90 12.14 2.78 -14.99
C GLY A 90 11.18 3.90 -15.37
N ASN A 91 9.89 3.63 -15.52
CA ASN A 91 8.90 4.66 -15.81
C ASN A 91 8.71 5.59 -14.61
N LYS A 92 9.10 6.87 -14.75
CA LYS A 92 8.99 7.87 -13.69
C LYS A 92 7.55 8.10 -13.23
N ASN A 93 6.58 8.16 -14.15
CA ASN A 93 5.19 8.47 -13.80
C ASN A 93 4.59 7.34 -12.95
N ALA A 94 4.97 6.08 -13.23
CA ALA A 94 4.56 4.94 -12.44
C ALA A 94 5.15 4.95 -11.02
N ILE A 95 6.40 5.42 -10.85
CA ILE A 95 7.01 5.61 -9.52
C ILE A 95 6.19 6.59 -8.69
N PHE A 96 5.88 7.76 -9.23
CA PHE A 96 5.10 8.78 -8.52
C PHE A 96 3.67 8.32 -8.25
N LEU A 97 3.02 7.68 -9.22
CA LEU A 97 1.66 7.18 -9.03
C LEU A 97 1.60 6.12 -7.93
N ALA A 98 2.49 5.12 -7.93
CA ALA A 98 2.53 4.12 -6.88
C ALA A 98 2.83 4.74 -5.50
N ALA A 99 3.77 5.69 -5.43
CA ALA A 99 4.14 6.35 -4.19
C ALA A 99 3.01 7.19 -3.59
N ILE A 100 2.29 7.95 -4.41
CA ILE A 100 1.15 8.76 -3.94
C ILE A 100 -0.01 7.84 -3.57
N THR A 101 -0.35 6.88 -4.44
CA THR A 101 -1.50 6.00 -4.24
C THR A 101 -1.28 5.05 -3.05
N GLY A 102 -0.22 4.24 -3.07
CA GLY A 102 0.05 3.29 -1.97
C GLY A 102 0.61 3.97 -0.72
N GLY A 103 1.49 4.96 -0.88
CA GLY A 103 2.12 5.63 0.26
C GLY A 103 1.13 6.47 1.08
N LEU A 104 0.16 7.16 0.46
CA LEU A 104 -0.86 7.86 1.22
C LEU A 104 -1.88 6.91 1.87
N THR A 105 -2.15 5.76 1.27
CA THR A 105 -2.97 4.71 1.90
C THR A 105 -2.31 4.21 3.18
N ASP A 106 -1.02 3.85 3.13
CA ASP A 106 -0.29 3.39 4.31
C ASP A 106 -0.06 4.50 5.34
N LEU A 107 0.06 5.76 4.91
CA LEU A 107 0.13 6.88 5.84
C LEU A 107 -1.17 7.00 6.66
N GLY A 108 -2.32 6.86 6.01
CA GLY A 108 -3.61 6.82 6.71
C GLY A 108 -3.69 5.62 7.66
N TYR A 109 -3.29 4.44 7.20
CA TYR A 109 -3.21 3.24 8.05
C TYR A 109 -2.32 3.48 9.28
N PHE A 110 -1.10 3.99 9.08
CA PHE A 110 -0.16 4.25 10.16
C PHE A 110 -0.72 5.24 11.20
N ILE A 111 -1.31 6.34 10.76
CA ILE A 111 -1.83 7.37 11.66
C ILE A 111 -3.02 6.86 12.47
N PHE A 112 -3.95 6.15 11.85
CA PHE A 112 -5.22 5.80 12.51
C PHE A 112 -5.22 4.42 13.16
N LEU A 113 -4.44 3.47 12.64
CA LEU A 113 -4.46 2.06 13.07
C LEU A 113 -3.20 1.72 13.88
N ASP A 114 -2.00 1.97 13.35
CA ASP A 114 -0.73 1.66 14.05
C ASP A 114 -0.56 2.55 15.29
N ILE A 115 -0.60 3.88 15.14
CA ILE A 115 -0.48 4.82 16.29
C ILE A 115 -1.67 4.66 17.25
N GLY A 116 -2.84 4.30 16.73
CA GLY A 116 -4.04 4.04 17.53
C GLY A 116 -3.97 2.77 18.38
N GLY A 117 -2.98 1.89 18.13
CA GLY A 117 -2.84 0.62 18.86
C GLY A 117 -3.93 -0.40 18.55
N PHE A 118 -4.60 -0.27 17.39
CA PHE A 118 -5.72 -1.15 16.99
C PHE A 118 -5.26 -2.40 16.24
N VAL A 119 -3.99 -2.48 15.86
CA VAL A 119 -3.46 -3.52 14.97
C VAL A 119 -2.18 -4.15 15.51
N LYS A 120 -1.95 -5.41 15.13
CA LYS A 120 -0.70 -6.13 15.38
C LYS A 120 0.32 -5.79 14.30
N PHE A 121 1.57 -6.16 14.58
CA PHE A 121 2.72 -5.88 13.72
C PHE A 121 2.56 -6.42 12.28
N ALA A 122 1.93 -7.58 12.10
CA ALA A 122 1.73 -8.20 10.79
C ALA A 122 0.26 -8.61 10.61
N PRO A 123 -0.33 -8.40 9.42
CA PRO A 123 0.30 -7.96 8.17
C PRO A 123 0.48 -6.43 8.03
N GLY A 124 -0.19 -5.63 8.88
CA GLY A 124 -0.31 -4.18 8.77
C GLY A 124 1.00 -3.40 8.76
N THR A 125 1.67 -3.29 9.91
CA THR A 125 2.91 -2.51 10.06
C THR A 125 4.00 -2.99 9.08
N VAL A 126 4.03 -4.29 8.76
CA VAL A 126 4.94 -4.83 7.73
C VAL A 126 4.68 -4.18 6.36
N MET A 127 3.44 -3.98 5.94
CA MET A 127 3.13 -3.34 4.66
C MET A 127 3.55 -1.87 4.62
N THR A 128 3.40 -1.14 5.72
CA THR A 128 3.93 0.23 5.88
C THR A 128 5.45 0.28 5.66
N ILE A 129 6.19 -0.70 6.18
CA ILE A 129 7.64 -0.81 5.97
C ILE A 129 7.94 -1.16 4.51
N VAL A 130 7.18 -2.08 3.91
CA VAL A 130 7.35 -2.49 2.50
C VAL A 130 7.14 -1.32 1.55
N SER A 131 6.06 -0.54 1.71
CA SER A 131 5.78 0.61 0.86
C SER A 131 6.80 1.73 1.09
N GLY A 132 7.17 2.02 2.35
CA GLY A 132 8.22 2.99 2.69
C GLY A 132 9.55 2.64 2.03
N ALA A 133 9.96 1.37 2.07
CA ALA A 133 11.16 0.88 1.39
C ALA A 133 11.04 1.00 -0.13
N ALA A 134 9.88 0.66 -0.71
CA ALA A 134 9.64 0.76 -2.16
C ALA A 134 9.73 2.21 -2.64
N ILE A 135 9.18 3.16 -1.89
CA ILE A 135 9.27 4.60 -2.14
C ILE A 135 10.73 5.04 -2.06
N ALA A 136 11.42 4.78 -0.94
CA ALA A 136 12.81 5.20 -0.74
C ALA A 136 13.73 4.71 -1.87
N LEU A 137 13.63 3.41 -2.23
CA LEU A 137 14.42 2.81 -3.31
C LEU A 137 14.08 3.42 -4.67
N SER A 138 12.80 3.63 -4.99
CA SER A 138 12.37 4.19 -6.27
C SER A 138 12.84 5.63 -6.45
N PHE A 139 12.69 6.47 -5.43
CA PHE A 139 13.11 7.87 -5.48
C PHE A 139 14.63 8.00 -5.49
N TYR A 140 15.35 7.25 -4.67
CA TYR A 140 16.82 7.24 -4.69
C TYR A 140 17.35 6.83 -6.07
N ALA A 141 16.75 5.80 -6.69
CA ALA A 141 17.12 5.39 -8.04
C ALA A 141 16.83 6.47 -9.09
N TYR A 142 15.64 7.10 -9.02
CA TYR A 142 15.24 8.17 -9.93
C TYR A 142 16.19 9.37 -9.87
N PHE A 143 16.48 9.91 -8.69
CA PHE A 143 17.35 11.07 -8.55
C PHE A 143 18.79 10.76 -8.96
N ARG A 144 19.29 9.56 -8.67
CA ARG A 144 20.62 9.13 -9.11
C ARG A 144 20.71 8.99 -10.64
N MET A 145 19.64 8.55 -11.32
CA MET A 145 19.62 8.52 -12.78
C MET A 145 19.62 9.93 -13.37
N LYS A 146 18.83 10.85 -12.80
CA LYS A 146 18.76 12.25 -13.25
C LYS A 146 20.13 12.95 -13.15
N ASN A 147 20.82 12.83 -12.02
CA ASN A 147 22.11 13.49 -11.79
C ASN A 147 23.23 12.98 -12.72
N ASN A 148 23.17 11.70 -13.12
CA ASN A 148 24.14 11.13 -14.07
C ASN A 148 23.79 11.44 -15.54
N ALA A 149 22.59 11.97 -15.81
CA ALA A 149 22.12 12.30 -17.15
C ALA A 149 22.36 13.77 -17.54
N THR A 150 22.79 14.62 -16.59
CA THR A 150 23.27 15.99 -16.85
C THR A 150 24.77 15.96 -17.11
N PRO A 151 25.25 16.15 -18.36
CA PRO A 151 26.63 16.50 -18.62
C PRO A 151 26.88 17.97 -18.22
N LEU A 152 28.13 18.28 -17.91
CA LEU A 152 28.65 19.61 -17.62
C LEU A 152 28.31 20.61 -18.75
N GLU A 153 27.22 21.36 -18.64
CA GLU A 153 27.09 22.66 -19.31
C GLU A 153 27.64 23.75 -18.38
N SER A 154 28.96 23.83 -18.24
CA SER A 154 29.63 25.01 -17.69
C SER A 154 31.13 25.01 -17.99
N THR A 155 31.51 25.02 -19.26
CA THR A 155 32.82 25.54 -19.72
C THR A 155 32.78 25.72 -21.24
N GLN A 156 32.22 26.83 -21.72
CA GLN A 156 32.70 27.59 -22.87
C GLN A 156 32.36 29.07 -22.65
#